data_AF-C4FK93-F1
#
_entry.id   AF-C4FK93-F1
#
_cell.length_a   1.000
_cell.length_b   1.000
_cell.length_c   1.000
_cell.angle_alpha   90.00
_cell.angle_beta   90.00
_cell.angle_gamma   90.00
#
_symmetry.space_group_name_H-M   'P 1'
#
loop_
_entity.id
_entity.type
_entity.pdbx_description
1 polymer ?
#
loop_
_entity_poly.entity_id
_entity_poly.type
_entity_poly.pdbx_seq_one_letter_code
_entity_poly.pdbx_strand_id
1 'polypeptide(L)'
;MKKSLFLILLILIGFVVLFILGKINFSKPEITVLNKTLSLGENAVISVKAVDDKPGIRDLKVYISQNNHKIKVFEQSIDNQKEVSLNINIKPKSLGLVEGNAVLEIEARDGSILKIQEY
;
A
#
# COMPACT_ATOMS: atom_id res chain seq x y z
N MET A 1 -33.60 -22.39 -17.83
CA MET A 1 -33.74 -21.40 -16.72
C MET A 1 -33.19 -21.94 -15.39
N LYS A 2 -33.70 -23.04 -14.82
CA LYS A 2 -33.25 -23.56 -13.50
C LYS A 2 -31.75 -23.90 -13.39
N LYS A 3 -31.15 -24.50 -14.43
CA LYS A 3 -29.72 -24.83 -14.45
C LYS A 3 -28.80 -23.60 -14.45
N SER A 4 -29.25 -22.50 -15.08
CA SER A 4 -28.52 -21.23 -15.11
C SER A 4 -28.58 -20.52 -13.76
N LEU A 5 -29.75 -20.54 -13.08
CA LEU A 5 -29.88 -20.07 -11.70
C LEU A 5 -28.98 -20.84 -10.72
N PHE A 6 -28.92 -22.17 -10.87
CA PHE A 6 -28.04 -23.00 -10.05
C PHE A 6 -26.56 -22.65 -10.25
N LEU A 7 -26.13 -22.41 -11.49
CA LEU A 7 -24.75 -22.02 -11.79
C LEU A 7 -24.40 -20.65 -11.19
N ILE A 8 -25.30 -19.67 -11.29
CA ILE A 8 -25.12 -18.34 -10.67
C ILE A 8 -24.97 -18.48 -9.15
N LEU A 9 -25.79 -19.32 -8.52
CA LEU A 9 -25.71 -19.56 -7.08
C LEU A 9 -24.36 -20.17 -6.66
N LEU A 10 -23.84 -21.14 -7.41
CA LEU A 10 -22.52 -21.72 -7.14
C LEU A 10 -21.40 -20.70 -7.23
N ILE A 11 -21.43 -19.81 -8.23
CA ILE A 11 -20.45 -18.72 -8.37
C ILE A 11 -20.53 -17.79 -7.16
N LEU A 12 -21.74 -17.43 -6.74
CA LEU A 12 -21.96 -16.53 -5.61
C LEU A 12 -21.48 -17.13 -4.28
N ILE A 13 -21.71 -18.43 -4.07
CA ILE A 13 -21.15 -19.18 -2.94
C ILE A 13 -19.61 -19.16 -3.00
N GLY A 14 -19.02 -19.35 -4.17
CA GLY A 14 -17.57 -19.26 -4.36
C GLY A 14 -17.00 -17.90 -3.92
N PHE A 15 -17.64 -16.79 -4.30
CA PHE A 15 -17.25 -15.45 -3.86
C PHE A 15 -17.36 -15.28 -2.34
N VAL A 16 -18.45 -15.76 -1.74
CA VAL A 16 -18.64 -15.72 -0.28
C VAL A 16 -17.54 -16.51 0.44
N VAL A 17 -17.20 -17.70 -0.05
CA VAL A 17 -16.10 -18.51 0.52
C VAL A 17 -14.76 -17.78 0.41
N LEU A 18 -14.44 -17.19 -0.74
CA LEU A 18 -13.20 -16.43 -0.92
C LEU A 18 -13.12 -15.19 -0.02
N PHE A 19 -14.25 -14.53 0.21
CA PHE A 19 -14.35 -13.40 1.14
C PHE A 19 -14.14 -13.84 2.60
N ILE A 20 -14.78 -14.93 3.05
CA ILE A 20 -14.61 -15.47 4.40
C ILE A 20 -13.16 -15.91 4.66
N LEU A 21 -12.50 -16.51 3.65
CA LEU A 21 -11.08 -16.88 3.71
C LEU A 21 -10.13 -15.66 3.67
N GLY A 22 -10.64 -14.45 3.46
CA GLY A 22 -9.84 -13.22 3.39
C GLY A 22 -8.97 -13.12 2.14
N LYS A 23 -9.28 -13.89 1.09
CA LYS A 23 -8.58 -13.81 -0.21
C LYS A 23 -9.09 -12.63 -1.05
N ILE A 24 -10.31 -12.20 -0.78
CA ILE A 24 -10.90 -10.97 -1.29
C ILE A 24 -11.19 -10.11 -0.07
N ASN A 25 -10.56 -8.94 0.00
CA ASN A 25 -10.93 -7.90 0.95
C ASN A 25 -11.14 -6.58 0.20
N PHE A 26 -12.10 -5.80 0.68
CA PHE A 26 -12.41 -4.46 0.16
C PHE A 26 -11.93 -3.34 1.07
N SER A 27 -11.44 -3.66 2.27
CA SER A 27 -10.77 -2.68 3.12
C SER A 27 -9.40 -2.33 2.56
N LYS A 28 -9.00 -1.07 2.72
CA LYS A 28 -7.65 -0.64 2.38
C LYS A 28 -6.71 -0.86 3.55
N PRO A 29 -5.41 -1.09 3.29
CA PRO A 29 -4.38 -0.98 4.31
C PRO A 29 -4.40 0.39 5.00
N GLU A 30 -4.17 0.38 6.30
CA GLU A 30 -3.94 1.60 7.08
C GLU A 30 -2.45 1.95 7.05
N ILE A 31 -2.13 3.21 6.75
CA ILE A 31 -0.76 3.72 6.69
C ILE A 31 -0.59 4.81 7.74
N THR A 32 0.45 4.69 8.56
CA THR A 32 0.82 5.68 9.57
C THR A 32 2.28 6.07 9.41
N VAL A 33 2.55 7.38 9.30
CA VAL A 33 3.91 7.91 9.37
C VAL A 33 4.23 8.20 10.83
N LEU A 34 5.27 7.56 11.37
CA LEU A 34 5.60 7.62 12.79
C LEU A 34 6.40 8.88 13.16
N ASN A 35 7.00 9.56 12.18
CA ASN A 35 7.73 10.81 12.41
C ASN A 35 6.76 11.96 12.72
N LYS A 36 6.91 12.60 13.88
CA LYS A 36 6.10 13.77 14.29
C LYS A 36 6.35 15.02 13.44
N THR A 37 7.57 15.16 12.90
CA THR A 37 7.96 16.26 12.02
C THR A 37 8.73 15.68 10.84
N LEU A 38 8.24 15.94 9.63
CA LEU A 38 8.88 15.52 8.38
C LEU A 38 9.67 16.69 7.80
N SER A 39 10.95 16.75 8.13
CA SER A 39 11.93 17.58 7.43
C SER A 39 13.01 16.68 6.87
N LEU A 40 13.22 16.75 5.55
CA LEU A 40 14.20 15.93 4.85
C LEU A 40 15.48 16.73 4.68
N GLY A 41 16.36 16.66 5.70
CA GLY A 41 17.73 17.20 5.62
C GLY A 41 18.62 16.38 4.68
N GLU A 42 19.94 16.46 4.86
CA GLU A 42 20.89 15.75 3.97
C GLU A 42 20.71 14.22 3.98
N ASN A 43 20.45 13.65 5.16
CA ASN A 43 20.09 12.26 5.35
C ASN A 43 18.86 12.24 6.26
N ALA A 44 17.76 11.67 5.77
CA ALA A 44 16.50 11.66 6.49
C ALA A 44 15.93 10.25 6.56
N VAL A 45 15.34 9.91 7.71
CA VAL A 45 14.70 8.61 7.92
C VAL A 45 13.20 8.82 8.06
N ILE A 46 12.44 8.18 7.18
CA ILE A 46 10.98 8.10 7.28
C ILE A 46 10.60 6.74 7.82
N SER A 47 9.92 6.73 8.96
CA SER A 47 9.37 5.55 9.60
C SER A 47 7.92 5.39 9.20
N VAL A 48 7.63 4.35 8.42
CA VAL A 48 6.28 4.04 7.92
C VAL A 48 5.81 2.76 8.58
N LYS A 49 4.58 2.78 9.11
CA LYS A 49 3.85 1.60 9.55
C LYS A 49 2.66 1.36 8.61
N ALA A 50 2.51 0.14 8.13
CA ALA A 50 1.36 -0.30 7.36
C ALA A 50 0.69 -1.51 8.03
N VAL A 51 -0.63 -1.51 8.10
CA VAL A 51 -1.43 -2.58 8.74
C VAL A 51 -2.58 -3.00 7.83
N ASP A 52 -2.74 -4.31 7.66
CA ASP A 52 -3.88 -4.94 6.99
C ASP A 52 -4.15 -6.31 7.63
N ASP A 53 -5.38 -6.59 8.07
CA ASP A 53 -5.66 -7.85 8.80
C ASP A 53 -5.66 -9.07 7.86
N LYS A 54 -6.33 -8.94 6.71
CA LYS A 54 -6.40 -9.97 5.68
C LYS A 54 -6.52 -9.33 4.30
N PRO A 55 -5.81 -9.84 3.29
CA PRO A 55 -4.83 -10.93 3.39
C PRO A 55 -3.46 -10.49 3.93
N GLY A 56 -3.28 -9.23 4.33
CA GLY A 56 -2.01 -8.66 4.77
C GLY A 56 -1.36 -7.80 3.69
N ILE A 57 -0.31 -7.09 4.05
CA ILE A 57 0.45 -6.19 3.17
C ILE A 57 1.31 -7.00 2.20
N ARG A 58 1.16 -6.75 0.90
CA ARG A 58 1.89 -7.38 -0.20
C ARG A 58 3.02 -6.52 -0.74
N ASP A 59 2.80 -5.21 -0.88
CA ASP A 59 3.83 -4.31 -1.35
C ASP A 59 3.69 -2.93 -0.73
N LEU A 60 4.83 -2.30 -0.45
CA LEU A 60 4.90 -0.94 0.05
C LEU A 60 5.86 -0.12 -0.82
N LYS A 61 5.39 1.03 -1.28
CA LYS A 61 6.15 1.96 -2.10
C LYS A 61 6.06 3.35 -1.50
N VAL A 62 7.15 4.08 -1.59
CA VAL A 62 7.20 5.46 -1.13
C VAL A 62 7.73 6.33 -2.26
N TYR A 63 7.07 7.45 -2.44
CA TYR A 63 7.41 8.46 -3.42
C TYR A 63 7.50 9.82 -2.75
N ILE A 64 8.33 10.66 -3.34
CA ILE A 64 8.35 12.09 -3.04
C ILE A 64 7.99 12.82 -4.32
N SER A 65 6.97 13.68 -4.23
CA SER A 65 6.52 14.53 -5.32
C SER A 65 6.90 15.97 -5.04
N GLN A 66 7.72 16.57 -5.90
CA GLN A 66 8.13 17.98 -5.83
C GLN A 66 8.18 18.56 -7.26
N ASN A 67 7.68 19.78 -7.46
CA ASN A 67 7.71 20.48 -8.76
C ASN A 67 7.16 19.61 -9.92
N ASN A 68 6.04 18.95 -9.71
CA ASN A 68 5.40 18.00 -10.65
C ASN A 68 6.23 16.76 -11.01
N HIS A 69 7.33 16.49 -10.30
CA HIS A 69 8.13 15.29 -10.48
C HIS A 69 7.88 14.33 -9.33
N LYS A 70 7.36 13.13 -9.63
CA LYS A 70 7.17 12.03 -8.66
C LYS A 70 8.37 11.10 -8.73
N ILE A 71 9.12 11.02 -7.62
CA ILE A 71 10.34 10.22 -7.50
C ILE A 71 10.07 9.04 -6.58
N LYS A 72 10.26 7.81 -7.05
CA LYS A 72 10.21 6.62 -6.21
C LYS A 72 11.47 6.53 -5.36
N VAL A 73 11.31 6.53 -4.04
CA VAL A 73 12.43 6.47 -3.09
C VAL A 73 12.58 5.11 -2.45
N PHE A 74 11.51 4.30 -2.45
CA PHE A 74 11.51 2.99 -1.85
C PHE A 74 10.44 2.09 -2.49
N GLU A 75 10.76 0.81 -2.61
CA GLU A 75 9.82 -0.24 -3.00
C GLU A 75 10.28 -1.55 -2.39
N GLN A 76 9.37 -2.22 -1.67
CA GLN A 76 9.63 -3.53 -1.11
C GLN A 76 8.40 -4.42 -1.25
N SER A 77 8.62 -5.65 -1.72
CA SER A 77 7.63 -6.72 -1.65
C SER A 77 7.60 -7.28 -0.22
N ILE A 78 6.39 -7.44 0.29
CA ILE A 78 6.09 -7.90 1.63
C ILE A 78 5.24 -9.16 1.47
N ASP A 79 5.60 -10.26 2.13
CA ASP A 79 4.91 -11.53 1.93
C ASP A 79 3.64 -11.61 2.78
N ASN A 80 2.64 -10.79 2.46
CA ASN A 80 1.31 -10.76 3.07
C ASN A 80 1.36 -10.62 4.61
N GLN A 81 2.25 -9.78 5.12
CA GLN A 81 2.39 -9.56 6.56
C GLN A 81 1.29 -8.63 7.07
N LYS A 82 0.71 -8.97 8.22
CA LYS A 82 -0.40 -8.18 8.78
C LYS A 82 0.01 -6.77 9.20
N GLU A 83 1.22 -6.64 9.70
CA GLU A 83 1.79 -5.39 10.14
C GLU A 83 3.24 -5.32 9.67
N VAL A 84 3.62 -4.17 9.13
CA VAL A 84 4.98 -3.87 8.75
C VAL A 84 5.36 -2.50 9.25
N SER A 85 6.56 -2.38 9.83
CA SER A 85 7.20 -1.10 10.13
C SER A 85 8.56 -1.03 9.43
N LEU A 86 8.78 -0.01 8.61
CA LEU A 86 10.01 0.20 7.85
C LEU A 86 10.60 1.56 8.14
N ASN A 87 11.93 1.58 8.28
CA ASN A 87 12.72 2.81 8.33
C ASN A 87 13.38 3.00 6.97
N ILE A 88 12.92 4.01 6.23
CA ILE A 88 13.35 4.30 4.87
C ILE A 88 14.33 5.46 4.93
N ASN A 89 15.58 5.18 4.55
CA ASN A 89 16.63 6.19 4.55
C ASN A 89 16.66 6.90 3.19
N ILE A 90 16.51 8.22 3.20
CA ILE A 90 16.38 9.07 2.03
C ILE A 90 17.54 10.04 2.00
N LYS A 91 18.12 10.20 0.81
CA LYS A 91 19.16 11.18 0.51
C LYS A 91 18.61 12.17 -0.52
N PRO A 92 17.95 13.26 -0.09
CA PRO A 92 17.22 14.14 -1.00
C PRO A 92 18.08 14.72 -2.13
N LYS A 93 19.31 15.12 -1.82
CA LYS A 93 20.25 15.66 -2.82
C LYS A 93 20.56 14.68 -3.95
N SER A 94 20.76 13.39 -3.66
CA SER A 94 21.03 12.39 -4.70
C SER A 94 19.79 12.07 -5.56
N LEU A 95 18.61 12.44 -5.07
CA LEU A 95 17.34 12.30 -5.78
C LEU A 95 16.97 13.55 -6.59
N GLY A 96 17.80 14.61 -6.53
CA GLY A 96 17.52 15.88 -7.22
C GLY A 96 16.44 16.73 -6.54
N LEU A 97 16.09 16.43 -5.29
CA LEU A 97 15.19 17.27 -4.50
C LEU A 97 15.90 18.56 -4.09
N VAL A 98 15.17 19.65 -4.15
CA VAL A 98 15.64 20.98 -3.77
C VAL A 98 14.96 21.45 -2.49
N GLU A 99 15.49 22.53 -1.90
CA GLU A 99 14.85 23.16 -0.75
C GLU A 99 13.45 23.64 -1.11
N GLY A 100 12.48 23.35 -0.24
CA GLY A 100 11.09 23.73 -0.41
C GLY A 100 10.13 22.62 0.01
N ASN A 101 8.85 22.85 -0.29
CA ASN A 101 7.80 21.88 0.02
C ASN A 101 7.86 20.69 -0.94
N ALA A 102 7.55 19.51 -0.41
CA ALA A 102 7.38 18.28 -1.16
C ALA A 102 6.24 17.47 -0.54
N VAL A 103 5.63 16.61 -1.34
CA VAL A 103 4.57 15.70 -0.89
C VAL A 103 5.18 14.31 -0.73
N LEU A 104 5.04 13.74 0.47
CA LEU A 104 5.32 12.33 0.70
C LEU A 104 4.08 11.52 0.35
N GLU A 105 4.25 10.56 -0.56
CA GLU A 105 3.18 9.66 -0.97
C GLU A 105 3.59 8.23 -0.66
N ILE A 106 2.72 7.50 0.03
CA ILE A 106 2.95 6.12 0.44
C ILE A 106 1.84 5.28 -0.16
N GLU A 107 2.22 4.29 -0.95
CA GLU A 107 1.30 3.32 -1.54
C GLU A 107 1.53 1.99 -0.82
N ALA A 108 0.51 1.50 -0.11
CA ALA A 108 0.49 0.15 0.44
C ALA A 108 -0.57 -0.66 -0.32
N ARG A 109 -0.19 -1.86 -0.73
CA ARG A 109 -1.06 -2.78 -1.44
C ARG A 109 -1.20 -4.05 -0.63
N ASP A 110 -2.45 -4.46 -0.41
CA ASP A 110 -2.79 -5.72 0.22
C ASP A 110 -2.45 -6.91 -0.68
N GLY A 111 -2.53 -8.12 -0.15
CA GLY A 111 -2.43 -9.38 -0.89
C GLY A 111 -3.69 -9.81 -1.63
N SER A 112 -4.74 -8.99 -1.70
CA SER A 112 -6.03 -9.40 -2.25
C SER A 112 -5.88 -9.80 -3.72
N ILE A 113 -6.68 -10.79 -4.13
CA ILE A 113 -6.71 -11.28 -5.52
C ILE A 113 -7.25 -10.19 -6.44
N LEU A 114 -8.26 -9.44 -5.97
CA LEU A 114 -8.80 -8.28 -6.66
C LEU A 114 -7.97 -7.05 -6.31
N LYS A 115 -7.58 -6.29 -7.33
CA LYS A 115 -7.01 -4.95 -7.14
C LYS A 115 -8.15 -3.95 -7.14
N ILE A 116 -8.25 -3.16 -6.08
CA ILE A 116 -9.15 -2.00 -6.08
C ILE A 116 -8.37 -0.87 -6.72
N GLN A 117 -8.90 -0.35 -7.82
CA GLN A 117 -8.33 0.78 -8.54
C GLN A 117 -9.17 2.00 -8.16
N GLU A 118 -8.54 3.00 -7.53
CA GLU A 118 -9.21 4.28 -7.28
C GLU A 118 -8.86 5.25 -8.41
N TYR A 119 -9.90 5.98 -8.86
CA TYR A 119 -9.80 7.08 -9.82
C TYR A 119 -9.63 8.40 -9.08
#